data_AF-E1F087-F1
#
_entry.id   AF-E1F087-F1
#
_cell.length_a   1.000
_cell.length_b   1.000
_cell.length_c   1.000
_cell.angle_alpha   90.00
_cell.angle_beta   90.00
_cell.angle_gamma   90.00
#
_symmetry.space_group_name_H-M   'P 1'
#
loop_
_entity.id
_entity.type
_entity.pdbx_description
1 polymer ?
#
loop_
_entity_poly.entity_id
_entity_poly.type
_entity_poly.pdbx_seq_one_letter_code
_entity_poly.pdbx_strand_id
1 'polypeptide(L)'
;MDEYLSTLTVSRMLTPHSAIVTPQSSLDKYILRCLPASSLDSEVLKNVMSDVGFVIREKCHWMVQCFVERLVDDDTRMDLSTDTRNYYVLTECYASDSLQALVVTRDRVRKPFTEDEIIQTLLQLIMPVEFLMKIGWCDKSFFRHVLHPNRLRVNNNGLISLDICHAIVSSKIVLEQFRDEQSYMPPEAISGDASAYDERSFIWTIGFILFNMMCSGYSYGEINFKDVTHKPEYDGDTDDEGNEKSEKERIEGMDLYLYVSKRLNTELSRHYSRQLRDLIKVMLSAYYGERPTILNIYARPFIFSHIMDVYKMRGEFSVEGGTPLMVAARIGDMHYVTQCASQFHIQDTKGRTALMFAAANGCAQACDYLIPHESSQRDYKKWTALMYAAANGHVNCAKLLYIHENGLCNVDNDTALIIAAERNHVEIVDFLAPFESGRERQNGESALVVAAWHCYPRCVALLMHTEAPRYAEKALKAVTDPLCIGSEAKKQVIIAMLTDYLGAKVLPLKYISEPREEFLTENIGLLAQTNSLHIL
;
A
#
# COMPACT_ATOMS: atom_id res chain seq x y z
N MET A 1 25.90 -13.60 24.08
CA MET A 1 26.52 -13.08 22.82
C MET A 1 27.47 -14.09 22.18
N ASP A 2 28.52 -14.54 22.87
CA ASP A 2 29.36 -15.64 22.34
C ASP A 2 28.56 -16.93 22.14
N GLU A 3 27.52 -17.23 22.92
CA GLU A 3 26.69 -18.43 22.73
C GLU A 3 25.82 -18.43 21.46
N TYR A 4 25.18 -17.32 21.06
CA TYR A 4 24.31 -17.31 19.85
C TYR A 4 25.09 -17.09 18.55
N LEU A 5 26.21 -16.35 18.58
CA LEU A 5 27.13 -16.26 17.45
C LEU A 5 28.00 -17.51 17.31
N SER A 6 28.34 -18.22 18.41
CA SER A 6 29.01 -19.53 18.34
C SER A 6 28.10 -20.66 17.87
N THR A 7 26.77 -20.50 17.97
CA THR A 7 25.81 -21.42 17.36
C THR A 7 25.57 -21.13 15.89
N LEU A 8 25.97 -19.96 15.37
CA LEU A 8 25.92 -19.65 13.94
C LEU A 8 27.14 -20.20 13.22
N THR A 9 26.93 -21.13 12.30
CA THR A 9 27.97 -21.66 11.42
C THR A 9 28.01 -20.86 10.13
N VAL A 10 29.19 -20.30 9.79
CA VAL A 10 29.39 -19.63 8.50
C VAL A 10 29.41 -20.67 7.40
N SER A 11 28.37 -20.67 6.58
CA SER A 11 28.20 -21.62 5.47
C SER A 11 28.89 -21.14 4.18
N ARG A 12 28.82 -19.84 3.88
CA ARG A 12 29.46 -19.22 2.69
C ARG A 12 29.71 -17.74 2.94
N MET A 13 30.94 -17.26 2.73
CA MET A 13 31.20 -15.81 2.66
C MET A 13 30.65 -15.26 1.34
N LEU A 14 29.85 -14.19 1.41
CA LEU A 14 29.33 -13.49 0.23
C LEU A 14 30.23 -12.31 -0.14
N THR A 15 30.63 -11.53 0.86
CA THR A 15 31.57 -10.41 0.73
C THR A 15 32.42 -10.33 2.00
N PRO A 16 33.47 -9.49 2.08
CA PRO A 16 34.23 -9.28 3.31
C PRO A 16 33.36 -8.85 4.51
N HIS A 17 32.18 -8.27 4.26
CA HIS A 17 31.26 -7.76 5.28
C HIS A 17 29.93 -8.53 5.36
N SER A 18 29.77 -9.62 4.60
CA SER A 18 28.54 -10.41 4.61
C SER A 18 28.75 -11.91 4.43
N ALA A 19 27.99 -12.70 5.17
CA ALA A 19 28.11 -14.16 5.18
C ALA A 19 26.73 -14.81 5.27
N ILE A 20 26.57 -15.96 4.61
CA ILE A 20 25.45 -16.85 4.87
C ILE A 20 25.78 -17.65 6.13
N VAL A 21 24.92 -17.54 7.13
CA VAL A 21 25.04 -18.21 8.42
C VAL A 21 23.86 -19.16 8.63
N THR A 22 24.11 -20.25 9.34
CA THR A 22 23.09 -21.24 9.72
C THR A 22 23.11 -21.44 11.24
N PRO A 23 22.00 -21.26 11.95
CA PRO A 23 21.91 -21.60 13.36
C PRO A 23 22.09 -23.10 13.54
N GLN A 24 22.83 -23.54 14.56
CA GLN A 24 23.00 -24.96 14.87
C GLN A 24 21.68 -25.67 15.21
N SER A 25 20.65 -24.92 15.60
CA SER A 25 19.32 -25.41 15.97
C SER A 25 18.29 -25.37 14.84
N SER A 26 18.59 -24.80 13.67
CA SER A 26 17.66 -24.72 12.54
C SER A 26 18.32 -24.99 11.20
N LEU A 27 17.53 -25.45 10.22
CA LEU A 27 18.00 -25.60 8.83
C LEU A 27 17.88 -24.28 8.05
N ASP A 28 17.34 -23.24 8.67
CA ASP A 28 17.11 -21.95 8.04
C ASP A 28 18.43 -21.21 7.85
N LYS A 29 18.64 -20.74 6.63
CA LYS A 29 19.81 -19.93 6.29
C LYS A 29 19.47 -18.48 6.55
N TYR A 30 20.46 -17.71 6.99
CA TYR A 30 20.35 -16.26 7.13
C TYR A 30 21.54 -15.58 6.47
N ILE A 31 21.37 -14.34 6.03
CA ILE A 31 22.48 -13.48 5.65
C ILE A 31 22.79 -12.57 6.84
N LEU A 32 23.97 -12.75 7.41
CA LEU A 32 24.55 -11.90 8.43
C LEU A 32 25.37 -10.80 7.73
N ARG A 33 25.07 -9.55 8.04
CA ARG A 33 25.86 -8.39 7.60
C ARG A 33 26.51 -7.69 8.74
N CYS A 34 27.79 -7.38 8.58
CA CYS A 34 28.55 -6.54 9.49
C CYS A 34 28.56 -5.10 8.97
N LEU A 35 28.13 -4.17 9.82
CA LEU A 35 28.17 -2.73 9.61
C LEU A 35 29.23 -2.14 10.52
N PRO A 36 30.42 -1.77 10.01
CA PRO A 36 31.48 -1.25 10.84
C PRO A 36 31.18 0.17 11.36
N ALA A 37 30.71 0.27 12.59
CA ALA A 37 30.31 1.52 13.23
C ALA A 37 31.49 2.49 13.39
N SER A 38 32.72 1.97 13.51
CA SER A 38 33.93 2.79 13.59
C SER A 38 34.34 3.49 12.28
N SER A 39 33.69 3.18 11.16
CA SER A 39 33.98 3.74 9.84
C SER A 39 32.91 4.70 9.33
N LEU A 40 31.86 4.94 10.13
CA LEU A 40 30.66 5.65 9.73
C LEU A 40 30.47 6.92 10.55
N ASP A 41 30.09 8.00 9.87
CA ASP A 41 29.65 9.22 10.55
C ASP A 41 28.39 8.96 11.38
N SER A 42 28.29 9.63 12.53
CA SER A 42 27.22 9.38 13.50
C SER A 42 25.83 9.68 12.94
N GLU A 43 25.71 10.64 12.02
CA GLU A 43 24.44 10.99 11.38
C GLU A 43 24.05 9.97 10.31
N VAL A 44 25.01 9.47 9.54
CA VAL A 44 24.79 8.40 8.56
C VAL A 44 24.29 7.13 9.25
N LEU A 45 24.92 6.76 10.38
CA LEU A 45 24.51 5.60 11.16
C LEU A 45 23.09 5.76 11.70
N LYS A 46 22.75 6.94 12.24
CA LYS A 46 21.39 7.25 12.73
C LYS A 46 20.35 7.13 11.61
N ASN A 47 20.67 7.62 10.41
CA ASN A 47 19.82 7.53 9.24
C ASN A 47 19.65 6.08 8.74
N VAL A 48 20.70 5.27 8.76
CA VAL A 48 20.61 3.83 8.43
C VAL A 48 19.71 3.12 9.44
N MET A 49 19.89 3.36 10.74
CA MET A 49 19.11 2.70 11.79
C MET A 49 17.64 3.12 11.80
N SER A 50 17.34 4.38 11.48
CA SER A 50 15.96 4.87 11.32
C SER A 50 15.24 4.16 10.18
N ASP A 51 15.87 4.08 9.01
CA ASP A 51 15.34 3.45 7.80
C ASP A 51 15.14 1.95 7.99
N VAL A 52 16.13 1.30 8.58
CA VAL A 52 16.06 -0.12 8.92
C VAL A 52 14.96 -0.39 9.96
N GLY A 53 14.83 0.47 10.98
CA GLY A 53 13.75 0.40 11.96
C GLY A 53 12.36 0.61 11.35
N PHE A 54 12.24 1.46 10.33
CA PHE A 54 11.00 1.63 9.57
C PHE A 54 10.59 0.33 8.86
N VAL A 55 11.52 -0.32 8.15
CA VAL A 55 11.25 -1.57 7.41
C VAL A 55 10.74 -2.68 8.35
N ILE A 56 11.29 -2.75 9.57
CA ILE A 56 10.85 -3.72 10.59
C ILE A 56 9.45 -3.40 11.10
N ARG A 57 9.17 -2.12 11.43
CA ARG A 57 7.88 -1.70 12.01
C ARG A 57 6.71 -1.96 11.07
N GLU A 58 6.89 -1.70 9.78
CA GLU A 58 5.84 -1.86 8.78
C GLU A 58 5.52 -3.34 8.47
N LYS A 59 6.18 -4.31 9.14
CA LYS A 59 5.94 -5.76 9.04
C LYS A 59 5.59 -6.19 7.61
N CYS A 60 6.40 -5.74 6.66
CA CYS A 60 6.16 -6.04 5.26
C CYS A 60 6.47 -7.52 5.03
N HIS A 61 5.49 -8.38 5.25
CA HIS A 61 5.62 -9.84 5.19
C HIS A 61 6.13 -10.35 3.82
N TRP A 62 6.07 -9.51 2.79
CA TRP A 62 6.53 -9.76 1.42
C TRP A 62 7.94 -9.20 1.12
N MET A 63 8.59 -8.50 2.06
CA MET A 63 9.85 -7.75 1.85
C MET A 63 11.12 -8.43 2.34
N VAL A 64 11.08 -9.69 2.79
CA VAL A 64 12.08 -10.30 3.71
C VAL A 64 11.79 -9.90 5.16
N GLN A 65 11.65 -10.90 6.04
CA GLN A 65 11.75 -10.67 7.47
C GLN A 65 13.17 -10.21 7.79
N CYS A 66 13.29 -8.90 8.03
CA CYS A 66 14.52 -8.30 8.51
C CYS A 66 14.48 -8.34 10.05
N PHE A 67 15.44 -9.03 10.65
CA PHE A 67 15.66 -8.96 12.09
C PHE A 67 16.86 -8.04 12.31
N VAL A 68 16.60 -6.86 12.85
CA VAL A 68 17.68 -5.98 13.31
C VAL A 68 17.73 -6.14 14.80
N GLU A 69 18.31 -7.26 15.19
CA GLU A 69 18.82 -7.41 16.52
C GLU A 69 20.10 -6.59 16.58
N ARG A 70 20.10 -5.53 17.40
CA ARG A 70 21.27 -5.39 18.24
C ARG A 70 21.25 -6.66 19.07
N LEU A 71 22.24 -7.54 18.95
CA LEU A 71 22.40 -8.74 19.78
C LEU A 71 22.52 -8.33 21.26
N VAL A 72 21.41 -7.89 21.85
CA VAL A 72 21.20 -7.45 23.22
C VAL A 72 19.74 -7.78 23.53
N ASP A 73 19.58 -8.54 24.61
CA ASP A 73 18.39 -9.25 25.08
C ASP A 73 17.04 -8.53 24.98
N ASP A 74 16.01 -9.37 25.01
CA ASP A 74 14.58 -9.11 25.05
C ASP A 74 14.15 -7.86 25.86
N ASP A 75 13.06 -7.27 25.36
CA ASP A 75 12.20 -6.27 25.98
C ASP A 75 12.75 -4.84 26.15
N THR A 76 12.26 -3.97 25.27
CA THR A 76 11.95 -2.55 25.56
C THR A 76 13.10 -1.68 26.08
N ARG A 77 14.01 -1.26 25.19
CA ARG A 77 14.53 0.13 25.03
C ARG A 77 15.74 0.16 24.10
N MET A 78 15.69 1.00 23.07
CA MET A 78 16.89 1.44 22.34
C MET A 78 17.71 2.36 23.26
N ASP A 79 18.71 1.81 23.97
CA ASP A 79 19.74 2.62 24.62
C ASP A 79 21.05 2.58 23.81
N LEU A 80 21.35 3.67 23.11
CA LEU A 80 22.64 3.91 22.46
C LEU A 80 23.70 4.21 23.55
N SER A 81 24.50 3.23 23.98
CA SER A 81 25.86 3.50 24.47
C SER A 81 26.84 2.32 24.40
N THR A 82 28.05 2.71 23.97
CA THR A 82 29.44 2.30 24.26
C THR A 82 29.87 0.82 24.24
N ASP A 83 30.71 0.51 23.23
CA ASP A 83 31.66 -0.60 23.10
C ASP A 83 31.20 -1.98 22.59
N THR A 84 30.70 -2.01 21.35
CA THR A 84 31.12 -3.01 20.33
C THR A 84 31.12 -2.35 18.94
N ARG A 85 32.27 -2.34 18.24
CA ARG A 85 32.54 -1.46 17.07
C ARG A 85 31.74 -1.72 15.79
N ASN A 86 30.86 -2.72 15.75
CA ASN A 86 30.11 -3.11 14.55
C ASN A 86 28.64 -3.44 14.89
N TYR A 87 27.70 -3.04 14.04
CA TYR A 87 26.31 -3.51 14.06
C TYR A 87 26.17 -4.74 13.17
N TYR A 88 25.25 -5.63 13.51
CA TYR A 88 24.93 -6.78 12.68
C TYR A 88 23.46 -6.74 12.26
N VAL A 89 23.20 -7.04 10.99
CA VAL A 89 21.84 -7.17 10.47
C VAL A 89 21.66 -8.60 9.98
N LEU A 90 20.64 -9.26 10.49
CA LEU A 90 20.28 -10.62 10.11
C LEU A 90 19.06 -10.56 9.19
N THR A 91 19.15 -11.21 8.03
CA THR A 91 18.05 -11.29 7.06
C THR A 91 17.80 -12.75 6.72
N GLU A 92 16.53 -13.18 6.68
CA GLU A 92 16.19 -14.54 6.28
C GLU A 92 16.72 -14.83 4.86
N CYS A 93 17.42 -15.96 4.71
CA CYS A 93 17.96 -16.40 3.43
C CYS A 93 17.09 -17.53 2.87
N TYR A 94 16.23 -17.15 1.95
CA TYR A 94 15.64 -18.03 0.96
C TYR A 94 16.74 -18.68 0.08
N ALA A 95 16.58 -19.95 -0.26
CA ALA A 95 17.64 -20.86 -0.73
C ALA A 95 18.68 -20.30 -1.73
N SER A 96 19.86 -20.00 -1.19
CA SER A 96 21.23 -20.05 -1.74
C SER A 96 21.71 -19.24 -2.95
N ASP A 97 20.90 -18.80 -3.92
CA ASP A 97 21.45 -18.13 -5.12
C ASP A 97 20.70 -16.87 -5.58
N SER A 98 21.44 -15.94 -6.19
CA SER A 98 20.89 -14.68 -6.72
C SER A 98 20.08 -14.93 -7.99
N LEU A 99 19.20 -13.98 -8.36
CA LEU A 99 18.48 -14.05 -9.64
C LEU A 99 19.46 -14.17 -10.82
N GLN A 100 20.61 -13.47 -10.75
CA GLN A 100 21.67 -13.60 -11.75
C GLN A 100 22.22 -15.03 -11.82
N ALA A 101 22.50 -15.65 -10.67
CA ALA A 101 23.00 -17.02 -10.63
C ALA A 101 21.97 -18.02 -11.18
N LEU A 102 20.67 -17.78 -10.94
CA LEU A 102 19.59 -18.58 -11.52
C LEU A 102 19.55 -18.45 -13.06
N VAL A 103 19.66 -17.22 -13.58
CA VAL A 103 19.76 -16.95 -15.02
C VAL A 103 20.95 -17.70 -15.64
N VAL A 104 22.16 -17.52 -15.08
CA VAL A 104 23.38 -18.20 -15.56
C VAL A 104 23.22 -19.73 -15.50
N THR A 105 22.62 -20.26 -14.43
CA THR A 105 22.40 -21.70 -14.28
C THR A 105 21.45 -22.22 -15.36
N ARG A 106 20.31 -21.54 -15.57
CA ARG A 106 19.33 -21.90 -16.61
C ARG A 106 19.91 -21.80 -18.01
N ASP A 107 20.80 -20.84 -18.25
CA ASP A 107 21.52 -20.72 -19.51
C ASP A 107 22.46 -21.91 -19.76
N ARG A 108 23.27 -22.26 -18.75
CA ARG A 108 24.16 -23.44 -18.79
C ARG A 108 23.40 -24.74 -19.07
N VAL A 109 22.23 -24.92 -18.46
CA VAL A 109 21.40 -26.12 -18.67
C VAL A 109 20.42 -26.01 -19.83
N ARG A 110 20.44 -24.90 -20.60
CA ARG A 110 19.53 -24.62 -21.72
C ARG A 110 18.05 -24.78 -21.37
N LYS A 111 17.66 -24.28 -20.20
CA LYS A 111 16.28 -24.32 -19.70
C LYS A 111 15.68 -22.90 -19.68
N PRO A 112 14.96 -22.47 -20.71
CA PRO A 112 14.39 -21.12 -20.76
C PRO A 112 13.32 -20.90 -19.69
N PHE A 113 13.06 -19.63 -19.36
CA PHE A 113 11.98 -19.24 -18.44
C PHE A 113 10.64 -19.24 -19.16
N THR A 114 9.57 -19.70 -18.50
CA THR A 114 8.22 -19.63 -19.06
C THR A 114 7.66 -18.21 -18.98
N GLU A 115 6.63 -17.91 -19.78
CA GLU A 115 5.94 -16.63 -19.72
C GLU A 115 5.40 -16.32 -18.31
N ASP A 116 4.81 -17.32 -17.64
CA ASP A 116 4.31 -17.19 -16.27
C ASP A 116 5.45 -16.87 -15.28
N GLU A 117 6.63 -17.48 -15.40
CA GLU A 117 7.79 -17.17 -14.55
C GLU A 117 8.26 -15.72 -14.76
N ILE A 118 8.21 -15.20 -15.99
CA ILE A 118 8.52 -13.80 -16.31
C ILE A 118 7.49 -12.86 -15.68
N ILE A 119 6.19 -13.14 -15.82
CA ILE A 119 5.11 -12.31 -15.27
C ILE A 119 5.13 -12.33 -13.73
N GLN A 120 5.36 -13.50 -13.12
CA GLN A 120 5.52 -13.60 -11.67
C GLN A 120 6.72 -12.79 -11.19
N THR A 121 7.85 -12.82 -11.92
CA THR A 121 9.02 -12.02 -11.59
C THR A 121 8.73 -10.53 -11.71
N LEU A 122 8.05 -10.09 -12.77
CA LEU A 122 7.59 -8.71 -12.95
C LEU A 122 6.78 -8.23 -11.73
N LEU A 123 5.78 -9.00 -11.30
CA LEU A 123 4.92 -8.65 -10.17
C LEU A 123 5.67 -8.63 -8.83
N GLN A 124 6.56 -9.61 -8.62
CA GLN A 124 7.38 -9.70 -7.42
C GLN A 124 8.41 -8.56 -7.30
N LEU A 125 8.75 -7.87 -8.40
CA LEU A 125 9.61 -6.69 -8.38
C LEU A 125 8.82 -5.38 -8.30
N ILE A 126 7.71 -5.27 -9.04
CA ILE A 126 6.93 -4.02 -9.11
C ILE A 126 6.15 -3.73 -7.83
N MET A 127 5.46 -4.72 -7.25
CA MET A 127 4.64 -4.51 -6.06
C MET A 127 5.45 -3.95 -4.88
N PRO A 128 6.67 -4.46 -4.60
CA PRO A 128 7.56 -3.86 -3.61
C PRO A 128 7.94 -2.42 -3.82
N VAL A 129 8.28 -2.08 -5.07
CA VAL A 129 8.70 -0.74 -5.42
C VAL A 129 7.52 0.24 -5.30
N GLU A 130 6.34 -0.16 -5.76
CA GLU A 130 5.11 0.61 -5.61
C GLU A 130 4.79 0.94 -4.15
N PHE A 131 4.89 -0.05 -3.26
CA PHE A 131 4.64 0.16 -1.84
C PHE A 131 5.62 1.16 -1.22
N LEU A 132 6.92 1.00 -1.50
CA LEU A 132 7.96 1.92 -1.02
C LEU A 132 7.74 3.36 -1.51
N MET A 133 7.26 3.53 -2.75
CA MET A 133 6.90 4.85 -3.25
C MET A 133 5.66 5.42 -2.53
N LYS A 134 4.63 4.61 -2.30
CA LYS A 134 3.37 5.04 -1.68
C LYS A 134 3.55 5.53 -0.25
N ILE A 135 4.44 4.89 0.51
CA ILE A 135 4.79 5.32 1.88
C ILE A 135 5.75 6.52 1.90
N GLY A 136 6.10 7.07 0.73
CA GLY A 136 6.94 8.25 0.59
C GLY A 136 8.41 7.99 0.91
N TRP A 137 8.94 6.80 0.63
CA TRP A 137 10.36 6.53 0.83
C TRP A 137 11.22 7.41 -0.10
N CYS A 138 12.01 8.30 0.49
CA CYS A 138 12.67 9.40 -0.24
C CYS A 138 14.08 9.09 -0.76
N ASP A 139 14.72 7.98 -0.34
CA ASP A 139 16.08 7.67 -0.80
C ASP A 139 16.04 7.10 -2.23
N LYS A 140 16.34 7.95 -3.22
CA LYS A 140 16.38 7.54 -4.64
C LYS A 140 17.56 6.62 -4.95
N SER A 141 18.66 6.73 -4.21
CA SER A 141 19.84 5.87 -4.38
C SER A 141 19.59 4.44 -3.90
N PHE A 142 18.60 4.24 -3.03
CA PHE A 142 18.14 2.92 -2.61
C PHE A 142 17.68 2.04 -3.79
N PHE A 143 16.86 2.58 -4.71
CA PHE A 143 16.26 1.77 -5.77
C PHE A 143 17.27 1.27 -6.81
N ARG A 144 18.34 2.03 -7.04
CA ARG A 144 19.52 1.60 -7.82
C ARG A 144 20.12 0.32 -7.22
N HIS A 145 20.17 0.25 -5.90
CA HIS A 145 20.84 -0.83 -5.20
C HIS A 145 19.94 -2.04 -4.95
N VAL A 146 18.63 -1.87 -4.82
CA VAL A 146 17.71 -2.96 -4.48
C VAL A 146 17.36 -3.85 -5.67
N LEU A 147 17.31 -3.30 -6.89
CA LEU A 147 16.86 -4.02 -8.09
C LEU A 147 17.97 -4.76 -8.84
N HIS A 148 19.23 -4.68 -8.41
CA HIS A 148 20.32 -5.35 -9.11
C HIS A 148 20.17 -6.89 -9.03
N PRO A 149 20.27 -7.67 -10.13
CA PRO A 149 20.05 -9.12 -10.14
C PRO A 149 20.92 -9.94 -9.17
N ASN A 150 22.16 -9.50 -8.92
CA ASN A 150 23.02 -10.10 -7.89
C ASN A 150 22.52 -9.92 -6.45
N ARG A 151 21.54 -9.05 -6.22
CA ARG A 151 20.97 -8.70 -4.89
C ARG A 151 19.55 -9.22 -4.71
N LEU A 152 18.86 -9.54 -5.81
CA LEU A 152 17.59 -10.26 -5.77
C LEU A 152 17.86 -11.72 -5.38
N ARG A 153 17.28 -12.18 -4.28
CA ARG A 153 17.42 -13.55 -3.77
C ARG A 153 16.23 -14.38 -4.22
N VAL A 154 16.46 -15.60 -4.67
CA VAL A 154 15.37 -16.47 -5.15
C VAL A 154 15.34 -17.75 -4.30
N ASN A 155 14.19 -18.13 -3.75
CA ASN A 155 14.07 -19.46 -3.13
C ASN A 155 13.84 -20.56 -4.19
N ASN A 156 13.86 -21.81 -3.71
CA ASN A 156 13.54 -23.00 -4.49
C ASN A 156 12.14 -22.98 -5.14
N ASN A 157 11.23 -22.12 -4.68
CA ASN A 157 9.86 -21.99 -5.19
C ASN A 157 9.71 -20.83 -6.20
N GLY A 158 10.81 -20.18 -6.59
CA GLY A 158 10.79 -19.04 -7.53
C GLY A 158 10.33 -17.72 -6.91
N LEU A 159 10.25 -17.65 -5.59
CA LEU A 159 9.90 -16.44 -4.85
C LEU A 159 11.13 -15.54 -4.71
N ILE A 160 10.97 -14.28 -5.11
CA ILE A 160 12.03 -13.28 -5.13
C ILE A 160 11.91 -12.40 -3.90
N SER A 161 13.03 -12.25 -3.21
CA SER A 161 13.17 -11.40 -2.04
C SER A 161 14.13 -10.25 -2.35
N LEU A 162 13.74 -9.05 -1.94
CA LEU A 162 14.53 -7.83 -2.10
C LEU A 162 15.40 -7.62 -0.86
N ASP A 163 16.68 -7.41 -1.08
CA ASP A 163 17.63 -7.22 0.01
C ASP A 163 17.72 -5.75 0.44
N ILE A 164 16.65 -5.28 1.06
CA ILE A 164 16.42 -3.87 1.41
C ILE A 164 17.48 -3.35 2.38
N CYS A 165 17.84 -4.15 3.40
CA CYS A 165 18.88 -3.78 4.35
C CYS A 165 20.24 -3.56 3.66
N HIS A 166 20.58 -4.39 2.68
CA HIS A 166 21.79 -4.14 1.88
C HIS A 166 21.69 -2.83 1.11
N ALA A 167 20.54 -2.59 0.50
CA ALA A 167 20.32 -1.44 -0.36
C ALA A 167 20.38 -0.13 0.43
N ILE A 168 19.80 -0.07 1.64
CA ILE A 168 19.91 1.08 2.57
C ILE A 168 21.35 1.33 2.97
N VAL A 169 22.08 0.26 3.28
CA VAL A 169 23.48 0.33 3.70
C VAL A 169 24.36 0.78 2.54
N SER A 170 24.14 0.25 1.35
CA SER A 170 24.94 0.56 0.16
C SER A 170 24.60 1.92 -0.44
N SER A 171 23.37 2.41 -0.25
CA SER A 171 22.96 3.75 -0.70
C SER A 171 23.63 4.85 0.13
N LYS A 172 23.88 4.59 1.41
CA LYS A 172 24.44 5.57 2.36
C LYS A 172 25.92 5.41 2.60
N ILE A 173 26.49 4.26 2.26
CA ILE A 173 27.87 3.91 2.52
C ILE A 173 28.49 3.31 1.27
N VAL A 174 29.60 3.89 0.81
CA VAL A 174 30.41 3.31 -0.27
C VAL A 174 31.19 2.12 0.29
N LEU A 175 30.49 1.04 0.66
CA LEU A 175 31.15 -0.18 1.12
C LEU A 175 31.73 -0.94 -0.06
N GLU A 176 30.99 -1.05 -1.18
CA GLU A 176 31.41 -1.82 -2.36
C GLU A 176 30.74 -1.28 -3.63
N GLN A 177 31.51 -0.76 -4.58
CA GLN A 177 31.05 -0.59 -5.96
C GLN A 177 31.20 -1.94 -6.67
N PHE A 178 30.10 -2.65 -6.99
CA PHE A 178 30.22 -3.76 -7.92
C PHE A 178 30.67 -3.19 -9.28
N ARG A 179 31.66 -3.83 -9.92
CA ARG A 179 32.21 -3.39 -11.23
C ARG A 179 31.15 -3.30 -12.34
N ASP A 180 29.99 -3.93 -12.14
CA ASP A 180 28.92 -4.08 -13.13
C ASP A 180 27.59 -3.41 -12.74
N GLU A 181 27.53 -2.57 -11.70
CA GLU A 181 26.26 -1.89 -11.31
C GLU A 181 25.67 -1.06 -12.46
N GLN A 182 26.52 -0.54 -13.35
CA GLN A 182 26.11 0.28 -14.50
C GLN A 182 25.33 -0.51 -15.56
N SER A 183 25.48 -1.84 -15.63
CA SER A 183 24.91 -2.66 -16.70
C SER A 183 23.39 -2.77 -16.64
N TYR A 184 22.79 -2.51 -15.47
CA TYR A 184 21.33 -2.53 -15.25
C TYR A 184 20.77 -1.13 -14.99
N MET A 185 21.53 -0.08 -15.29
CA MET A 185 21.05 1.30 -15.14
C MET A 185 20.32 1.77 -16.39
N PRO A 186 19.21 2.51 -16.23
CA PRO A 186 18.57 3.14 -17.35
C PRO A 186 19.45 4.27 -17.92
N PRO A 187 19.25 4.66 -19.19
CA PRO A 187 20.08 5.66 -19.86
C PRO A 187 20.26 6.95 -19.05
N GLU A 188 19.18 7.44 -18.43
CA GLU A 188 19.19 8.67 -17.64
C GLU A 188 19.96 8.54 -16.31
N ALA A 189 20.15 7.35 -15.77
CA ALA A 189 20.92 7.16 -14.53
C ALA A 189 22.44 7.09 -14.80
N ILE A 190 22.84 6.74 -16.02
CA ILE A 190 24.25 6.71 -16.46
C ILE A 190 24.79 8.15 -16.63
N SER A 191 23.92 9.11 -16.97
CA SER A 191 24.27 10.52 -17.22
C SER A 191 24.80 11.26 -15.97
N GLY A 192 24.53 10.72 -14.77
CA GLY A 192 24.95 11.28 -13.48
C GLY A 192 23.86 12.10 -12.77
N ASP A 193 22.68 12.26 -13.36
CA ASP A 193 21.55 12.94 -12.71
C ASP A 193 20.82 12.00 -11.73
N ALA A 194 21.43 11.80 -10.56
CA ALA A 194 20.86 10.99 -9.48
C ALA A 194 19.53 11.55 -8.94
N SER A 195 19.14 12.77 -9.34
CA SER A 195 17.87 13.38 -8.92
C SER A 195 16.65 12.82 -9.68
N ALA A 196 16.86 12.09 -10.79
CA ALA A 196 15.81 11.62 -11.69
C ALA A 196 15.42 10.13 -11.56
N TYR A 197 15.96 9.37 -10.61
CA TYR A 197 15.59 7.95 -10.46
C TYR A 197 14.19 7.80 -9.83
N ASP A 198 13.19 7.65 -10.69
CA ASP A 198 11.77 7.69 -10.37
C ASP A 198 10.99 6.49 -10.95
N GLU A 199 9.66 6.60 -11.02
CA GLU A 199 8.76 5.55 -11.49
C GLU A 199 9.22 4.84 -12.77
N ARG A 200 9.51 5.63 -13.79
CA ARG A 200 9.82 5.10 -15.12
C ARG A 200 11.26 4.62 -15.22
N SER A 201 12.13 5.09 -14.34
CA SER A 201 13.53 4.68 -14.25
C SER A 201 13.63 3.23 -13.76
N PHE A 202 12.93 2.87 -12.67
CA PHE A 202 12.94 1.48 -12.23
C PHE A 202 12.15 0.55 -13.14
N ILE A 203 11.11 1.03 -13.82
CA ILE A 203 10.37 0.22 -14.79
C ILE A 203 11.29 -0.22 -15.92
N TRP A 204 12.19 0.66 -16.37
CA TRP A 204 13.21 0.29 -17.33
C TRP A 204 14.15 -0.79 -16.78
N THR A 205 14.66 -0.60 -15.55
CA THR A 205 15.55 -1.57 -14.89
C THR A 205 14.90 -2.96 -14.79
N ILE A 206 13.65 -3.02 -14.33
CA ILE A 206 12.87 -4.26 -14.26
C ILE A 206 12.69 -4.85 -15.66
N GLY A 207 12.36 -4.02 -16.66
CA GLY A 207 12.24 -4.45 -18.05
C GLY A 207 13.52 -5.12 -18.58
N PHE A 208 14.69 -4.57 -18.22
CA PHE A 208 15.98 -5.12 -18.66
C PHE A 208 16.32 -6.45 -17.97
N ILE A 209 15.97 -6.60 -16.69
CA ILE A 209 16.09 -7.87 -15.96
C ILE A 209 15.23 -8.94 -16.64
N LEU A 210 13.97 -8.63 -16.91
CA LEU A 210 13.03 -9.56 -17.54
C LEU A 210 13.46 -9.93 -18.97
N PHE A 211 13.97 -8.97 -19.74
CA PHE A 211 14.51 -9.25 -21.06
C PHE A 211 15.68 -10.23 -21.02
N ASN A 212 16.63 -10.06 -20.09
CA ASN A 212 17.73 -11.00 -19.90
C ASN A 212 17.23 -12.40 -19.48
N MET A 213 16.22 -12.47 -18.60
CA MET A 213 15.57 -13.74 -18.27
C MET A 213 14.92 -14.39 -19.50
N MET A 214 14.27 -13.62 -20.37
CA MET A 214 13.67 -14.14 -21.60
C MET A 214 14.71 -14.66 -22.60
N CYS A 215 15.91 -14.09 -22.62
CA CYS A 215 17.02 -14.54 -23.47
C CYS A 215 17.76 -15.77 -22.91
N SER A 216 17.67 -16.01 -21.60
CA SER A 216 18.32 -17.11 -20.90
C SER A 216 17.84 -18.49 -21.37
N GLY A 217 18.75 -19.45 -21.40
CA GLY A 217 18.41 -20.85 -21.72
C GLY A 217 18.39 -21.13 -23.22
N TYR A 218 18.72 -20.12 -24.04
CA TYR A 218 18.83 -20.22 -25.48
C TYR A 218 20.29 -19.98 -25.91
N SER A 219 20.68 -20.43 -27.10
CA SER A 219 22.06 -20.32 -27.63
C SER A 219 22.45 -18.90 -28.08
N TYR A 220 21.92 -17.91 -27.39
CA TYR A 220 21.85 -16.51 -27.80
C TYR A 220 22.93 -15.62 -27.16
N GLY A 221 23.72 -16.15 -26.22
CA GLY A 221 24.81 -15.45 -25.52
C GLY A 221 24.30 -14.43 -24.49
N GLU A 222 25.07 -14.22 -23.41
CA GLU A 222 24.79 -13.15 -22.45
C GLU A 222 24.86 -11.77 -23.14
N ILE A 223 23.91 -10.89 -22.82
CA ILE A 223 23.90 -9.51 -23.31
C ILE A 223 24.66 -8.66 -22.30
N ASN A 224 25.85 -8.20 -22.66
CA ASN A 224 26.49 -7.12 -21.93
C ASN A 224 26.06 -5.79 -22.58
N PHE A 225 25.46 -4.88 -21.81
CA PHE A 225 25.08 -3.55 -22.29
C PHE A 225 26.27 -2.84 -22.98
N LYS A 226 27.49 -3.05 -22.47
CA LYS A 226 28.74 -2.52 -23.04
C LYS A 226 29.09 -3.09 -24.42
N ASP A 227 28.61 -4.28 -24.76
CA ASP A 227 28.87 -4.93 -26.05
C ASP A 227 27.87 -4.44 -27.13
N VAL A 228 26.70 -3.94 -26.71
CA VAL A 228 25.68 -3.37 -27.62
C VAL A 228 25.98 -1.92 -27.95
N THR A 229 26.63 -1.18 -27.03
CA THR A 229 26.99 0.25 -27.20
C THR A 229 28.40 0.46 -27.76
N HIS A 230 28.93 -0.47 -28.57
CA HIS A 230 30.26 -0.33 -29.17
C HIS A 230 30.43 1.06 -29.84
N LYS A 231 31.33 1.87 -29.26
CA LYS A 231 31.64 3.24 -29.66
C LYS A 231 31.81 3.37 -31.18
N PRO A 232 31.04 4.21 -31.88
CA PRO A 232 31.57 4.84 -33.08
C PRO A 232 32.66 5.83 -32.61
N GLU A 233 33.87 5.70 -33.16
CA GLU A 233 34.88 6.76 -33.09
C GLU A 233 34.30 7.98 -33.82
N TYR A 234 33.70 8.90 -33.07
CA TYR A 234 33.38 10.23 -33.56
C TYR A 234 34.56 11.13 -33.23
N ASP A 235 35.23 11.59 -34.28
CA ASP A 235 36.15 12.72 -34.21
C ASP A 235 35.37 13.92 -33.66
N GLY A 236 35.83 14.45 -32.53
CA GLY A 236 35.15 15.48 -31.77
C GLY A 236 35.20 16.82 -32.48
N ASP A 237 34.02 17.29 -32.89
CA ASP A 237 33.74 18.70 -33.11
C ASP A 237 32.69 19.12 -32.08
N THR A 238 33.15 19.80 -31.04
CA THR A 238 32.35 20.31 -29.93
C THR A 238 31.53 21.52 -30.36
N ASP A 239 30.22 21.50 -30.14
CA ASP A 239 29.40 22.71 -30.14
C ASP A 239 29.46 23.39 -28.75
N ASP A 240 29.63 24.71 -28.74
CA ASP A 240 29.94 25.61 -27.60
C ASP A 240 28.92 25.64 -26.42
N GLU A 241 27.93 24.74 -26.38
CA GLU A 241 26.88 24.69 -25.35
C GLU A 241 26.93 23.46 -24.42
N GLY A 242 27.93 22.57 -24.55
CA GLY A 242 28.09 21.44 -23.61
C GLY A 242 27.06 20.31 -23.75
N ASN A 243 26.37 20.22 -24.90
CA ASN A 243 25.29 19.26 -25.20
C ASN A 243 25.75 17.91 -25.79
N GLU A 244 27.04 17.68 -26.03
CA GLU A 244 27.54 16.43 -26.64
C GLU A 244 27.19 15.17 -25.85
N LYS A 245 27.11 15.29 -24.51
CA LYS A 245 26.90 14.16 -23.62
C LYS A 245 25.47 13.60 -23.73
N SER A 246 24.45 14.46 -23.79
CA SER A 246 23.05 14.02 -23.88
C SER A 246 22.68 13.40 -25.24
N GLU A 247 23.29 13.88 -26.33
CA GLU A 247 23.00 13.37 -27.67
C GLU A 247 23.64 11.97 -27.87
N LYS A 248 24.88 11.79 -27.42
CA LYS A 248 25.57 10.49 -27.43
C LYS A 248 24.85 9.42 -26.60
N GLU A 249 24.31 9.81 -25.45
CA GLU A 249 23.58 8.92 -24.53
C GLU A 249 22.20 8.53 -25.08
N ARG A 250 21.53 9.43 -25.80
CA ARG A 250 20.30 9.13 -26.54
C ARG A 250 20.54 8.10 -27.64
N ILE A 251 21.68 8.19 -28.33
CA ILE A 251 22.10 7.26 -29.36
C ILE A 251 22.37 5.86 -28.75
N GLU A 252 23.07 5.77 -27.61
CA GLU A 252 23.31 4.50 -26.91
C GLU A 252 22.01 3.82 -26.43
N GLY A 253 21.05 4.60 -25.90
CA GLY A 253 19.73 4.09 -25.52
C GLY A 253 18.89 3.62 -26.71
N MET A 254 18.99 4.30 -27.86
CA MET A 254 18.35 3.90 -29.11
C MET A 254 18.91 2.59 -29.67
N ASP A 255 20.23 2.40 -29.61
CA ASP A 255 20.87 1.17 -30.09
C ASP A 255 20.42 -0.05 -29.28
N LEU A 256 20.34 0.08 -27.95
CA LEU A 256 19.76 -0.98 -27.12
C LEU A 256 18.29 -1.21 -27.47
N TYR A 257 17.48 -0.16 -27.61
CA TYR A 257 16.07 -0.28 -27.93
C TYR A 257 15.83 -1.00 -29.26
N LEU A 258 16.61 -0.67 -30.29
CA LEU A 258 16.54 -1.31 -31.61
C LEU A 258 16.99 -2.78 -31.53
N TYR A 259 18.07 -3.06 -30.81
CA TYR A 259 18.56 -4.42 -30.56
C TYR A 259 17.48 -5.29 -29.88
N VAL A 260 16.94 -4.81 -28.75
CA VAL A 260 15.86 -5.46 -27.99
C VAL A 260 14.64 -5.67 -28.88
N SER A 261 14.23 -4.62 -29.61
CA SER A 261 13.07 -4.68 -30.51
C SER A 261 13.23 -5.71 -31.61
N LYS A 262 14.41 -5.82 -32.22
CA LYS A 262 14.71 -6.83 -33.23
C LYS A 262 14.58 -8.22 -32.61
N ARG A 263 15.26 -8.46 -31.48
CA ARG A 263 15.31 -9.76 -30.82
C ARG A 263 13.96 -10.25 -30.31
N LEU A 264 13.17 -9.34 -29.72
CA LEU A 264 11.79 -9.62 -29.33
C LEU A 264 10.96 -10.06 -30.54
N ASN A 265 11.11 -9.38 -31.68
CA ASN A 265 10.30 -9.65 -32.88
C ASN A 265 10.78 -10.82 -33.73
N THR A 266 12.04 -11.24 -33.60
CA THR A 266 12.60 -12.38 -34.35
C THR A 266 12.69 -13.62 -33.47
N GLU A 267 13.66 -13.64 -32.56
CA GLU A 267 14.10 -14.82 -31.80
C GLU A 267 13.10 -15.22 -30.72
N LEU A 268 12.56 -14.25 -29.99
CA LEU A 268 11.66 -14.51 -28.86
C LEU A 268 10.19 -14.62 -29.28
N SER A 269 9.86 -14.29 -30.54
CA SER A 269 8.50 -14.27 -31.07
C SER A 269 7.79 -15.63 -31.05
N ARG A 270 8.57 -16.72 -31.07
CA ARG A 270 8.08 -18.11 -31.06
C ARG A 270 7.87 -18.65 -29.64
N HIS A 271 8.35 -17.94 -28.62
CA HIS A 271 8.39 -18.42 -27.24
C HIS A 271 7.50 -17.62 -26.29
N TYR A 272 7.30 -16.33 -26.57
CA TYR A 272 6.52 -15.43 -25.72
C TYR A 272 5.42 -14.73 -26.49
N SER A 273 4.29 -14.51 -25.81
CA SER A 273 3.14 -13.82 -26.37
C SER A 273 3.50 -12.42 -26.88
N ARG A 274 2.73 -11.96 -27.87
CA ARG A 274 2.88 -10.59 -28.37
C ARG A 274 2.64 -9.57 -27.26
N GLN A 275 1.73 -9.85 -26.33
CA GLN A 275 1.37 -8.96 -25.23
C GLN A 275 2.54 -8.72 -24.27
N LEU A 276 3.24 -9.79 -23.87
CA LEU A 276 4.43 -9.69 -23.01
C LEU A 276 5.58 -8.99 -23.76
N ARG A 277 5.83 -9.35 -25.02
CA ARG A 277 6.91 -8.74 -25.81
C ARG A 277 6.70 -7.25 -26.03
N ASP A 278 5.47 -6.83 -26.34
CA ASP A 278 5.13 -5.42 -26.50
C ASP A 278 5.24 -4.66 -25.16
N LEU A 279 4.91 -5.29 -24.03
CA LEU A 279 5.14 -4.70 -22.70
C LEU A 279 6.64 -4.46 -22.46
N ILE A 280 7.49 -5.48 -22.60
CA ILE A 280 8.94 -5.37 -22.37
C ILE A 280 9.56 -4.32 -23.28
N LYS A 281 9.12 -4.26 -24.55
CA LYS A 281 9.56 -3.23 -25.50
C LYS A 281 9.27 -1.81 -25.00
N VAL A 282 8.06 -1.54 -24.50
CA VAL A 282 7.68 -0.19 -24.02
C VAL A 282 8.37 0.12 -22.69
N MET A 283 8.55 -0.87 -21.80
CA MET A 283 9.33 -0.69 -20.57
C MET A 283 10.78 -0.25 -20.86
N LEU A 284 11.36 -0.79 -21.94
CA LEU A 284 12.73 -0.49 -22.38
C LEU A 284 12.84 0.69 -23.37
N SER A 285 11.81 1.53 -23.52
CA SER A 285 11.89 2.67 -24.43
C SER A 285 13.05 3.60 -24.07
N ALA A 286 13.81 4.00 -25.09
CA ALA A 286 14.83 5.04 -24.97
C ALA A 286 14.21 6.39 -24.58
N TYR A 287 12.95 6.63 -24.98
CA TYR A 287 12.20 7.82 -24.62
C TYR A 287 11.54 7.64 -23.26
N TYR A 288 12.08 8.33 -22.25
CA TYR A 288 11.61 8.30 -20.88
C TYR A 288 10.07 8.47 -20.76
N GLY A 289 9.48 9.43 -21.49
CA GLY A 289 8.03 9.70 -21.44
C GLY A 289 7.13 8.62 -22.04
N GLU A 290 7.67 7.71 -22.87
CA GLU A 290 6.90 6.60 -23.46
C GLU A 290 6.83 5.38 -22.53
N ARG A 291 7.69 5.33 -21.51
CA ARG A 291 7.69 4.21 -20.56
C ARG A 291 6.40 4.22 -19.75
N PRO A 292 5.81 3.04 -19.49
CA PRO A 292 4.55 2.96 -18.76
C PRO A 292 4.75 3.37 -17.31
N THR A 293 3.67 3.76 -16.63
CA THR A 293 3.62 3.77 -15.16
C THR A 293 3.32 2.36 -14.63
N ILE A 294 3.49 2.12 -13.34
CA ILE A 294 3.06 0.90 -12.64
C ILE A 294 1.58 0.65 -12.91
N LEU A 295 0.76 1.70 -12.85
CA LEU A 295 -0.67 1.60 -13.13
C LEU A 295 -0.91 1.14 -14.58
N ASN A 296 -0.17 1.66 -15.56
CA ASN A 296 -0.25 1.20 -16.95
C ASN A 296 0.20 -0.26 -17.13
N ILE A 297 1.07 -0.80 -16.27
CA ILE A 297 1.49 -2.20 -16.30
C ILE A 297 0.38 -3.08 -15.72
N TYR A 298 -0.15 -2.72 -14.55
CA TYR A 298 -1.30 -3.41 -13.95
C TYR A 298 -2.54 -3.35 -14.83
N ALA A 299 -2.71 -2.27 -15.62
CA ALA A 299 -3.75 -2.04 -16.63
C ALA A 299 -3.81 -3.07 -17.77
N ARG A 300 -2.84 -3.98 -17.86
CA ARG A 300 -2.82 -4.99 -18.92
C ARG A 300 -3.59 -6.24 -18.51
N PRO A 301 -4.56 -6.72 -19.32
CA PRO A 301 -5.43 -7.85 -18.94
C PRO A 301 -4.68 -9.12 -18.53
N PHE A 302 -3.59 -9.46 -19.24
CA PHE A 302 -2.78 -10.65 -18.94
C PHE A 302 -1.93 -10.49 -17.67
N ILE A 303 -1.62 -9.28 -17.23
CA ILE A 303 -0.95 -9.04 -15.94
C ILE A 303 -1.97 -9.10 -14.81
N PHE A 304 -3.13 -8.49 -15.01
CA PHE A 304 -4.20 -8.46 -14.02
C PHE A 304 -4.69 -9.85 -13.62
N SER A 305 -4.83 -10.78 -14.57
CA SER A 305 -5.17 -12.18 -14.26
C SER A 305 -4.18 -12.82 -13.28
N HIS A 306 -2.87 -12.58 -13.50
CA HIS A 306 -1.82 -13.09 -12.63
C HIS A 306 -1.81 -12.41 -11.25
N ILE A 307 -2.10 -11.10 -11.18
CA ILE A 307 -2.27 -10.38 -9.91
C ILE A 307 -3.38 -11.03 -9.09
N MET A 308 -4.51 -11.35 -9.73
CA MET A 308 -5.64 -12.01 -9.08
C MET A 308 -5.30 -13.43 -8.61
N ASP A 309 -4.54 -14.19 -9.39
CA ASP A 309 -4.06 -15.51 -9.00
C ASP A 309 -3.10 -15.45 -7.80
N VAL A 310 -2.20 -14.45 -7.77
CA VAL A 310 -1.31 -14.20 -6.63
C VAL A 310 -2.10 -13.86 -5.36
N TYR A 311 -3.12 -13.00 -5.47
CA TYR A 311 -3.99 -12.66 -4.34
C TYR A 311 -4.84 -13.84 -3.85
N LYS A 312 -5.24 -14.74 -4.76
CA LYS A 312 -5.96 -15.98 -4.43
C LYS A 312 -5.06 -16.98 -3.70
N MET A 313 -3.81 -17.13 -4.11
CA MET A 313 -2.84 -18.05 -3.50
C MET A 313 -2.39 -17.62 -2.10
N ARG A 314 -2.37 -16.32 -1.82
CA ARG A 314 -1.86 -15.76 -0.55
C ARG A 314 -2.84 -15.84 0.62
N GLY A 315 -4.09 -16.25 0.40
CA GLY A 315 -5.11 -16.31 1.47
C GLY A 315 -5.48 -14.95 2.08
N GLU A 316 -4.81 -13.86 1.69
CA GLU A 316 -5.11 -12.47 2.04
C GLU A 316 -6.46 -12.01 1.44
N PHE A 317 -7.03 -12.79 0.52
CA PHE A 317 -8.35 -12.56 -0.04
C PHE A 317 -9.17 -13.85 -0.08
N SER A 318 -10.27 -13.90 0.68
CA SER A 318 -11.33 -14.89 0.44
C SER A 318 -12.09 -14.47 -0.84
N VAL A 319 -11.56 -14.83 -2.00
CA VAL A 319 -12.23 -14.65 -3.30
C VAL A 319 -13.24 -15.77 -3.54
N GLU A 320 -14.01 -16.13 -2.52
CA GLU A 320 -15.19 -16.95 -2.75
C GLU A 320 -16.23 -16.02 -3.41
N GLY A 321 -16.14 -15.86 -4.74
CA GLY A 321 -17.13 -15.19 -5.59
C GLY A 321 -16.82 -13.77 -6.12
N GLY A 322 -15.69 -13.14 -5.78
CA GLY A 322 -15.40 -11.75 -6.20
C GLY A 322 -14.99 -11.59 -7.68
N THR A 323 -15.44 -10.51 -8.35
CA THR A 323 -15.06 -10.18 -9.75
C THR A 323 -13.88 -9.20 -9.85
N PRO A 324 -13.18 -9.12 -11.00
CA PRO A 324 -12.22 -8.06 -11.30
C PRO A 324 -12.74 -6.65 -11.00
N LEU A 325 -13.99 -6.36 -11.38
CA LEU A 325 -14.62 -5.08 -11.11
C LEU A 325 -14.73 -4.80 -9.60
N MET A 326 -15.10 -5.80 -8.78
CA MET A 326 -15.17 -5.63 -7.33
C MET A 326 -13.81 -5.29 -6.72
N VAL A 327 -12.73 -5.88 -7.24
CA VAL A 327 -11.37 -5.58 -6.77
C VAL A 327 -10.96 -4.17 -7.18
N ALA A 328 -11.17 -3.79 -8.44
CA ALA A 328 -10.88 -2.45 -8.94
C ALA A 328 -11.67 -1.38 -8.16
N ALA A 329 -12.96 -1.63 -7.91
CA ALA A 329 -13.83 -0.76 -7.13
C ALA A 329 -13.35 -0.61 -5.66
N ARG A 330 -12.88 -1.72 -5.05
CA ARG A 330 -12.34 -1.72 -3.69
C ARG A 330 -11.08 -0.87 -3.53
N ILE A 331 -10.18 -0.90 -4.50
CA ILE A 331 -8.91 -0.13 -4.47
C ILE A 331 -9.06 1.27 -5.07
N GLY A 332 -10.20 1.58 -5.70
CA GLY A 332 -10.47 2.87 -6.33
C GLY A 332 -9.82 3.05 -7.71
N ASP A 333 -9.52 1.96 -8.43
CA ASP A 333 -8.91 2.03 -9.76
C ASP A 333 -9.95 2.37 -10.84
N MET A 334 -10.10 3.67 -11.13
CA MET A 334 -11.05 4.18 -12.11
C MET A 334 -10.77 3.73 -13.55
N HIS A 335 -9.53 3.47 -13.91
CA HIS A 335 -9.18 3.04 -15.26
C HIS A 335 -9.78 1.67 -15.59
N TYR A 336 -9.83 0.79 -14.59
CA TYR A 336 -10.44 -0.53 -14.74
C TYR A 336 -11.93 -0.56 -14.46
N VAL A 337 -12.40 0.20 -13.48
CA VAL A 337 -13.84 0.33 -13.21
C VAL A 337 -14.59 0.74 -14.49
N THR A 338 -14.00 1.58 -15.33
CA THR A 338 -14.57 2.00 -16.62
C THR A 338 -14.49 0.94 -17.72
N GLN A 339 -13.52 0.03 -17.68
CA GLN A 339 -13.32 -1.02 -18.69
C GLN A 339 -14.07 -2.32 -18.40
N CYS A 340 -14.49 -2.55 -17.16
CA CYS A 340 -15.16 -3.78 -16.73
C CYS A 340 -16.70 -3.70 -16.78
N ALA A 341 -17.26 -2.98 -17.76
CA ALA A 341 -18.71 -2.78 -17.88
C ALA A 341 -19.51 -4.09 -18.06
N SER A 342 -18.90 -5.16 -18.58
CA SER A 342 -19.53 -6.47 -18.71
C SER A 342 -19.75 -7.20 -17.37
N GLN A 343 -19.21 -6.67 -16.27
CA GLN A 343 -19.23 -7.30 -14.94
C GLN A 343 -20.15 -6.58 -13.95
N PHE A 344 -20.88 -5.56 -14.39
CA PHE A 344 -21.87 -4.89 -13.55
C PHE A 344 -22.93 -5.87 -13.05
N HIS A 345 -23.40 -5.63 -11.82
CA HIS A 345 -24.43 -6.42 -11.14
C HIS A 345 -24.04 -7.85 -10.77
N ILE A 346 -22.82 -8.31 -11.08
CA ILE A 346 -22.34 -9.59 -10.57
C ILE A 346 -22.16 -9.44 -9.05
N GLN A 347 -22.51 -10.49 -8.31
CA GLN A 347 -22.44 -10.53 -6.86
C GLN A 347 -21.47 -11.62 -6.39
N ASP A 348 -20.79 -11.36 -5.27
CA ASP A 348 -19.95 -12.36 -4.62
C ASP A 348 -20.80 -13.41 -3.87
N THR A 349 -20.15 -14.37 -3.18
CA THR A 349 -20.87 -15.41 -2.42
C THR A 349 -21.68 -14.87 -1.24
N LYS A 350 -21.56 -13.59 -0.90
CA LYS A 350 -22.37 -12.93 0.13
C LYS A 350 -23.43 -12.01 -0.47
N GLY A 351 -23.55 -11.94 -1.80
CA GLY A 351 -24.46 -11.05 -2.50
C GLY A 351 -23.91 -9.64 -2.72
N ARG A 352 -22.61 -9.39 -2.46
CA ARG A 352 -22.03 -8.04 -2.51
C ARG A 352 -21.61 -7.68 -3.93
N THR A 353 -21.87 -6.43 -4.31
CA THR A 353 -21.54 -5.85 -5.62
C THR A 353 -20.26 -5.01 -5.57
N ALA A 354 -19.76 -4.56 -6.73
CA ALA A 354 -18.58 -3.70 -6.80
C ALA A 354 -18.79 -2.35 -6.12
N LEU A 355 -19.99 -1.77 -6.23
CA LEU A 355 -20.38 -0.54 -5.54
C LEU A 355 -20.31 -0.69 -4.02
N MET A 356 -20.71 -1.84 -3.46
CA MET A 356 -20.59 -2.11 -2.02
C MET A 356 -19.12 -2.18 -1.59
N PHE A 357 -18.23 -2.75 -2.41
CA PHE A 357 -16.79 -2.76 -2.14
C PHE A 357 -16.17 -1.35 -2.20
N ALA A 358 -16.53 -0.54 -3.21
CA ALA A 358 -16.08 0.86 -3.30
C ALA A 358 -16.55 1.68 -2.10
N ALA A 359 -17.81 1.54 -1.72
CA ALA A 359 -18.40 2.25 -0.59
C ALA A 359 -17.76 1.86 0.74
N ALA A 360 -17.47 0.57 0.95
CA ALA A 360 -16.80 0.06 2.14
C ALA A 360 -15.34 0.53 2.30
N ASN A 361 -14.69 0.98 1.22
CA ASN A 361 -13.28 1.40 1.22
C ASN A 361 -13.08 2.90 0.95
N GLY A 362 -14.17 3.67 0.86
CA GLY A 362 -14.09 5.12 0.71
C GLY A 362 -13.76 5.58 -0.71
N CYS A 363 -13.88 4.73 -1.72
CA CYS A 363 -13.57 5.04 -3.11
C CYS A 363 -14.71 5.83 -3.78
N ALA A 364 -14.84 7.12 -3.44
CA ALA A 364 -15.96 7.96 -3.87
C ALA A 364 -16.11 8.08 -5.41
N GLN A 365 -15.01 8.19 -6.15
CA GLN A 365 -15.04 8.25 -7.63
C GLN A 365 -15.58 6.96 -8.24
N ALA A 366 -15.19 5.81 -7.68
CA ALA A 366 -15.71 4.52 -8.12
C ALA A 366 -17.20 4.38 -7.76
N CYS A 367 -17.62 4.92 -6.61
CA CYS A 367 -19.04 4.99 -6.26
C CYS A 367 -19.82 5.82 -7.27
N ASP A 368 -19.37 7.03 -7.58
CA ASP A 368 -20.04 7.93 -8.54
C ASP A 368 -20.25 7.26 -9.90
N TYR A 369 -19.24 6.55 -10.39
CA TYR A 369 -19.33 5.83 -11.66
C TYR A 369 -20.22 4.58 -11.61
N LEU A 370 -20.22 3.85 -10.48
CA LEU A 370 -20.98 2.59 -10.35
C LEU A 370 -22.44 2.80 -9.93
N ILE A 371 -22.79 3.95 -9.36
CA ILE A 371 -24.15 4.29 -8.92
C ILE A 371 -25.21 4.04 -10.01
N PRO A 372 -25.06 4.53 -11.26
CA PRO A 372 -26.06 4.32 -12.32
C PRO A 372 -26.33 2.85 -12.64
N HIS A 373 -25.42 1.95 -12.27
CA HIS A 373 -25.49 0.53 -12.57
C HIS A 373 -25.90 -0.29 -11.34
N GLU A 374 -25.32 -0.05 -10.17
CA GLU A 374 -25.44 -0.96 -9.02
C GLU A 374 -26.19 -0.37 -7.83
N SER A 375 -26.67 0.87 -7.91
CA SER A 375 -27.40 1.48 -6.79
C SER A 375 -28.63 0.68 -6.37
N SER A 376 -28.96 0.73 -5.08
CA SER A 376 -30.11 0.05 -4.47
C SER A 376 -30.03 -1.48 -4.47
N GLN A 377 -28.95 -2.07 -4.97
CA GLN A 377 -28.69 -3.50 -4.79
C GLN A 377 -28.40 -3.81 -3.32
N ARG A 378 -28.67 -5.05 -2.94
CA ARG A 378 -28.64 -5.53 -1.57
C ARG A 378 -27.95 -6.87 -1.50
N ASP A 379 -27.07 -7.03 -0.52
CA ASP A 379 -26.45 -8.32 -0.23
C ASP A 379 -27.43 -9.28 0.46
N TYR A 380 -27.01 -10.49 0.80
CA TYR A 380 -27.90 -11.49 1.42
C TYR A 380 -28.41 -11.10 2.82
N LYS A 381 -27.75 -10.15 3.49
CA LYS A 381 -28.22 -9.53 4.74
C LYS A 381 -28.98 -8.22 4.49
N LYS A 382 -29.33 -7.95 3.24
CA LYS A 382 -29.99 -6.72 2.77
C LYS A 382 -29.16 -5.45 2.98
N TRP A 383 -27.85 -5.56 3.16
CA TRP A 383 -26.99 -4.38 3.25
C TRP A 383 -26.85 -3.71 1.89
N THR A 384 -26.93 -2.38 1.87
CA THR A 384 -26.69 -1.55 0.68
C THR A 384 -25.30 -0.92 0.73
N ALA A 385 -24.85 -0.31 -0.37
CA ALA A 385 -23.58 0.39 -0.41
C ALA A 385 -23.51 1.55 0.60
N LEU A 386 -24.60 2.30 0.77
CA LEU A 386 -24.73 3.37 1.76
C LEU A 386 -24.51 2.86 3.19
N MET A 387 -25.03 1.66 3.53
CA MET A 387 -24.81 1.04 4.84
C MET A 387 -23.34 0.66 5.06
N TYR A 388 -22.66 0.17 4.02
CA TYR A 388 -21.22 -0.10 4.07
C TYR A 388 -20.40 1.19 4.24
N ALA A 389 -20.75 2.27 3.54
CA ALA A 389 -20.11 3.57 3.73
C ALA A 389 -20.36 4.12 5.15
N ALA A 390 -21.59 4.00 5.64
CA ALA A 390 -21.99 4.41 6.98
C ALA A 390 -21.26 3.64 8.08
N ALA A 391 -21.10 2.32 7.94
CA ALA A 391 -20.40 1.49 8.91
C ALA A 391 -18.90 1.82 9.04
N ASN A 392 -18.28 2.26 7.94
CA ASN A 392 -16.84 2.54 7.86
C ASN A 392 -16.48 4.04 7.93
N GLY A 393 -17.46 4.94 8.05
CA GLY A 393 -17.21 6.37 8.21
C GLY A 393 -16.84 7.11 6.92
N HIS A 394 -17.19 6.58 5.75
CA HIS A 394 -16.86 7.19 4.46
C HIS A 394 -17.90 8.22 4.00
N VAL A 395 -17.78 9.45 4.53
CA VAL A 395 -18.73 10.56 4.33
C VAL A 395 -18.94 10.89 2.85
N ASN A 396 -17.88 10.96 2.04
CA ASN A 396 -18.00 11.31 0.61
C ASN A 396 -18.78 10.26 -0.18
N CYS A 397 -18.59 8.96 0.12
CA CYS A 397 -19.39 7.90 -0.47
C CYS A 397 -20.84 7.99 -0.01
N ALA A 398 -21.08 8.24 1.28
CA ALA A 398 -22.44 8.39 1.82
C ALA A 398 -23.20 9.56 1.15
N LYS A 399 -22.53 10.69 0.92
CA LYS A 399 -23.07 11.85 0.20
C LYS A 399 -23.39 11.59 -1.28
N LEU A 400 -22.77 10.61 -1.91
CA LEU A 400 -23.14 10.21 -3.28
C LEU A 400 -24.32 9.22 -3.26
N LEU A 401 -24.26 8.27 -2.33
CA LEU A 401 -25.19 7.14 -2.27
C LEU A 401 -26.56 7.48 -1.68
N TYR A 402 -26.67 8.48 -0.80
CA TYR A 402 -27.93 8.80 -0.11
C TYR A 402 -29.07 9.12 -1.09
N ILE A 403 -28.76 9.72 -2.24
CA ILE A 403 -29.75 10.10 -3.27
C ILE A 403 -30.52 8.86 -3.77
N HIS A 404 -29.85 7.71 -3.80
CA HIS A 404 -30.37 6.47 -4.39
C HIS A 404 -30.78 5.42 -3.36
N GLU A 405 -30.24 5.48 -2.14
CA GLU A 405 -30.38 4.40 -1.15
C GLU A 405 -30.98 4.84 0.18
N ASN A 406 -31.35 6.12 0.34
CA ASN A 406 -32.00 6.62 1.55
C ASN A 406 -33.25 5.81 1.91
N GLY A 407 -33.35 5.40 3.17
CA GLY A 407 -34.52 4.75 3.74
C GLY A 407 -34.61 3.25 3.45
N LEU A 408 -33.61 2.67 2.76
CA LEU A 408 -33.44 1.23 2.68
C LEU A 408 -32.91 0.70 4.03
N CYS A 409 -33.28 -0.52 4.36
CA CYS A 409 -32.92 -1.17 5.62
C CYS A 409 -32.40 -2.61 5.42
N ASN A 410 -31.52 -3.03 6.32
CA ASN A 410 -30.97 -4.39 6.36
C ASN A 410 -32.01 -5.39 6.95
N VAL A 411 -31.62 -6.66 7.16
CA VAL A 411 -32.51 -7.68 7.75
C VAL A 411 -32.93 -7.38 9.20
N ASP A 412 -32.12 -6.64 9.95
CA ASP A 412 -32.38 -6.20 11.32
C ASP A 412 -33.16 -4.88 11.37
N ASN A 413 -33.59 -4.40 10.19
CA ASN A 413 -34.27 -3.13 9.97
C ASN A 413 -33.42 -1.89 10.29
N ASP A 414 -32.09 -2.02 10.36
CA ASP A 414 -31.19 -0.87 10.50
C ASP A 414 -31.10 -0.11 9.18
N THR A 415 -31.19 1.21 9.27
CA THR A 415 -30.84 2.13 8.18
C THR A 415 -29.37 2.56 8.30
N ALA A 416 -28.86 3.25 7.29
CA ALA A 416 -27.49 3.77 7.32
C ALA A 416 -27.25 4.74 8.49
N LEU A 417 -28.25 5.55 8.85
CA LEU A 417 -28.22 6.42 10.03
C LEU A 417 -28.08 5.65 11.34
N ILE A 418 -28.83 4.56 11.51
CA ILE A 418 -28.75 3.71 12.72
C ILE A 418 -27.36 3.08 12.82
N ILE A 419 -26.82 2.56 11.71
CA ILE A 419 -25.48 1.98 11.65
C ILE A 419 -24.40 3.04 11.95
N ALA A 420 -24.52 4.25 11.39
CA ALA A 420 -23.58 5.35 11.65
C ALA A 420 -23.61 5.79 13.13
N ALA A 421 -24.80 5.84 13.74
CA ALA A 421 -24.98 6.16 15.15
C ALA A 421 -24.37 5.08 16.05
N GLU A 422 -24.54 3.79 15.73
CA GLU A 422 -23.93 2.66 16.44
C GLU A 422 -22.39 2.69 16.38
N ARG A 423 -21.83 3.18 15.26
CA ARG A 423 -20.38 3.23 15.01
C ARG A 423 -19.73 4.57 15.37
N ASN A 424 -20.50 5.53 15.91
CA ASN A 424 -20.06 6.88 16.26
C ASN A 424 -19.47 7.67 15.08
N HIS A 425 -19.98 7.48 13.87
CA HIS A 425 -19.57 8.24 12.68
C HIS A 425 -20.35 9.55 12.59
N VAL A 426 -19.99 10.50 13.46
CA VAL A 426 -20.69 11.77 13.71
C VAL A 426 -21.03 12.54 12.42
N GLU A 427 -20.08 12.66 11.49
CA GLU A 427 -20.29 13.41 10.24
C GLU A 427 -21.35 12.76 9.34
N ILE A 428 -21.44 11.43 9.35
CA ILE A 428 -22.48 10.70 8.60
C ILE A 428 -23.82 10.84 9.32
N VAL A 429 -23.83 10.83 10.65
CA VAL A 429 -25.05 11.07 11.44
C VAL A 429 -25.62 12.45 11.18
N ASP A 430 -24.78 13.50 11.23
CA ASP A 430 -25.17 14.88 10.92
C ASP A 430 -25.79 14.97 9.52
N PHE A 431 -25.12 14.35 8.55
CA PHE A 431 -25.57 14.37 7.16
C PHE A 431 -26.87 13.58 6.91
N LEU A 432 -27.02 12.38 7.48
CA LEU A 432 -28.15 11.49 7.21
C LEU A 432 -29.38 11.76 8.10
N ALA A 433 -29.21 12.42 9.25
CA ALA A 433 -30.29 12.68 10.20
C ALA A 433 -31.51 13.36 9.53
N PRO A 434 -31.39 14.39 8.68
CA PRO A 434 -32.54 15.00 8.03
C PRO A 434 -33.34 14.07 7.11
N PHE A 435 -32.72 12.97 6.64
CA PHE A 435 -33.28 12.09 5.61
C PHE A 435 -33.83 10.77 6.15
N GLU A 436 -33.19 10.21 7.18
CA GLU A 436 -33.52 8.87 7.72
C GLU A 436 -34.11 8.88 9.13
N SER A 437 -34.27 10.04 9.77
CA SER A 437 -34.82 10.13 11.12
C SER A 437 -36.23 9.53 11.24
N GLY A 438 -36.53 8.98 12.41
CA GLY A 438 -37.85 8.41 12.70
C GLY A 438 -38.04 6.96 12.28
N ARG A 439 -36.95 6.29 11.90
CA ARG A 439 -36.87 4.86 11.62
C ARG A 439 -36.44 4.11 12.89
N GLU A 440 -36.92 2.89 13.03
CA GLU A 440 -36.62 2.02 14.17
C GLU A 440 -36.07 0.71 13.65
N ARG A 441 -35.02 0.18 14.28
CA ARG A 441 -34.57 -1.20 14.02
C ARG A 441 -35.55 -2.21 14.63
N GLN A 442 -35.35 -3.51 14.41
CA GLN A 442 -36.32 -4.55 14.75
C GLN A 442 -36.77 -4.56 16.22
N ASN A 443 -35.92 -4.12 17.15
CA ASN A 443 -36.24 -4.02 18.58
C ASN A 443 -36.92 -2.69 19.00
N GLY A 444 -37.26 -1.81 18.04
CA GLY A 444 -37.95 -0.53 18.30
C GLY A 444 -37.03 0.63 18.71
N GLU A 445 -35.72 0.48 18.52
CA GLU A 445 -34.71 1.51 18.80
C GLU A 445 -34.41 2.35 17.56
N SER A 446 -34.40 3.68 17.72
CA SER A 446 -33.98 4.63 16.68
C SER A 446 -32.48 4.93 16.80
N ALA A 447 -31.95 5.72 15.86
CA ALA A 447 -30.56 6.16 15.90
C ALA A 447 -30.22 6.90 17.21
N LEU A 448 -31.15 7.73 17.73
CA LEU A 448 -30.99 8.43 19.00
C LEU A 448 -30.90 7.47 20.18
N VAL A 449 -31.72 6.42 20.19
CA VAL A 449 -31.72 5.41 21.26
C VAL A 449 -30.42 4.62 21.24
N VAL A 450 -29.95 4.23 20.05
CA VAL A 450 -28.67 3.52 19.88
C VAL A 450 -27.49 4.41 20.29
N ALA A 451 -27.45 5.67 19.86
CA ALA A 451 -26.40 6.60 20.27
C ALA A 451 -26.38 6.84 21.79
N ALA A 452 -27.53 6.85 22.44
CA ALA A 452 -27.65 6.96 23.89
C ALA A 452 -27.16 5.70 24.61
N TRP A 453 -27.53 4.50 24.12
CA TRP A 453 -27.07 3.21 24.64
C TRP A 453 -25.55 3.03 24.58
N HIS A 454 -24.91 3.52 23.52
CA HIS A 454 -23.46 3.46 23.34
C HIS A 454 -22.71 4.68 23.91
N CYS A 455 -23.42 5.57 24.62
CA CYS A 455 -22.86 6.78 25.22
C CYS A 455 -22.06 7.65 24.23
N TYR A 456 -22.71 8.07 23.14
CA TYR A 456 -22.13 8.98 22.14
C TYR A 456 -22.79 10.37 22.18
N PRO A 457 -22.32 11.31 23.04
CA PRO A 457 -22.99 12.59 23.26
C PRO A 457 -23.15 13.43 22.00
N ARG A 458 -22.18 13.39 21.09
CA ARG A 458 -22.22 14.20 19.86
C ARG A 458 -23.27 13.69 18.88
N CYS A 459 -23.38 12.36 18.71
CA CYS A 459 -24.46 11.77 17.92
C CYS A 459 -25.82 12.05 18.56
N VAL A 460 -25.94 11.93 19.89
CA VAL A 460 -27.17 12.28 20.62
C VAL A 460 -27.55 13.72 20.34
N ALA A 461 -26.63 14.67 20.53
CA ALA A 461 -26.90 16.10 20.32
C ALA A 461 -27.44 16.41 18.92
N LEU A 462 -26.83 15.84 17.88
CA LEU A 462 -27.30 15.99 16.49
C LEU A 462 -28.70 15.39 16.28
N LEU A 463 -28.91 14.18 16.78
CA LEU A 463 -30.17 13.45 16.62
C LEU A 463 -31.30 14.01 17.49
N MET A 464 -31.00 14.78 18.53
CA MET A 464 -32.04 15.40 19.36
C MET A 464 -32.92 16.35 18.53
N HIS A 465 -32.35 17.04 17.54
CA HIS A 465 -33.09 17.97 16.71
C HIS A 465 -34.18 17.29 15.85
N THR A 466 -33.96 16.02 15.48
CA THR A 466 -34.84 15.31 14.54
C THR A 466 -35.63 14.17 15.19
N GLU A 467 -35.08 13.48 16.19
CA GLU A 467 -35.67 12.27 16.79
C GLU A 467 -36.18 12.46 18.23
N ALA A 468 -35.75 13.48 18.97
CA ALA A 468 -36.14 13.66 20.37
C ALA A 468 -37.67 13.73 20.61
N PRO A 469 -38.52 14.35 19.75
CA PRO A 469 -39.96 14.41 19.98
C PRO A 469 -40.64 13.06 20.17
N ARG A 470 -40.08 11.99 19.59
CA ARG A 470 -40.64 10.64 19.64
C ARG A 470 -39.80 9.67 20.47
N TYR A 471 -38.49 9.89 20.57
CA TYR A 471 -37.56 8.90 21.12
C TYR A 471 -36.82 9.36 22.38
N ALA A 472 -36.96 10.61 22.84
CA ALA A 472 -36.20 11.10 24.00
C ALA A 472 -36.42 10.27 25.28
N GLU A 473 -37.65 9.85 25.58
CA GLU A 473 -37.93 9.00 26.74
C GLU A 473 -37.30 7.60 26.62
N LYS A 474 -37.32 7.01 25.43
CA LYS A 474 -36.69 5.71 25.17
C LYS A 474 -35.16 5.82 25.26
N ALA A 475 -34.59 6.89 24.70
CA ALA A 475 -33.16 7.17 24.79
C ALA A 475 -32.71 7.41 26.24
N LEU A 476 -33.54 8.08 27.05
CA LEU A 476 -33.27 8.29 28.47
C LEU A 476 -33.25 6.95 29.21
N LYS A 477 -34.23 6.09 28.96
CA LYS A 477 -34.25 4.72 29.52
C LYS A 477 -33.00 3.93 29.12
N ALA A 478 -32.62 3.98 27.84
CA ALA A 478 -31.46 3.30 27.31
C ALA A 478 -30.15 3.75 27.97
N VAL A 479 -29.92 5.06 28.15
CA VAL A 479 -28.69 5.55 28.78
C VAL A 479 -28.63 5.25 30.29
N THR A 480 -29.79 5.20 30.96
CA THR A 480 -29.91 4.85 32.39
C THR A 480 -29.87 3.34 32.66
N ASP A 481 -29.90 2.51 31.62
CA ASP A 481 -29.81 1.06 31.78
C ASP A 481 -28.45 0.70 32.42
N PRO A 482 -28.41 -0.16 33.46
CA PRO A 482 -27.16 -0.62 34.06
C PRO A 482 -26.19 -1.26 33.06
N LEU A 483 -26.69 -1.82 31.96
CA LEU A 483 -25.90 -2.47 30.90
C LEU A 483 -25.46 -1.49 29.79
N CYS A 484 -25.86 -0.22 29.86
CA CYS A 484 -25.47 0.82 28.90
C CYS A 484 -23.94 0.94 28.78
N ILE A 485 -23.44 1.00 27.55
CA ILE A 485 -22.02 0.90 27.20
C ILE A 485 -21.40 2.31 27.21
N GLY A 486 -20.59 2.64 28.22
CA GLY A 486 -19.81 3.88 28.24
C GLY A 486 -19.47 4.40 29.63
N SER A 487 -18.63 5.44 29.69
CA SER A 487 -18.20 6.08 30.94
C SER A 487 -19.33 6.86 31.60
N GLU A 488 -19.35 6.86 32.94
CA GLU A 488 -20.35 7.60 33.72
C GLU A 488 -20.44 9.09 33.35
N ALA A 489 -19.30 9.75 33.09
CA ALA A 489 -19.29 11.15 32.65
C ALA A 489 -20.11 11.39 31.36
N LYS A 490 -19.97 10.51 30.36
CA LYS A 490 -20.72 10.61 29.10
C LYS A 490 -22.21 10.30 29.31
N LYS A 491 -22.54 9.34 30.18
CA LYS A 491 -23.93 9.04 30.57
C LYS A 491 -24.59 10.28 31.18
N GLN A 492 -23.92 10.92 32.15
CA GLN A 492 -24.44 12.12 32.81
C GLN A 492 -24.67 13.27 31.82
N VAL A 493 -23.77 13.48 30.85
CA VAL A 493 -23.97 14.49 29.79
C VAL A 493 -25.22 14.18 28.95
N ILE A 494 -25.40 12.93 28.51
CA ILE A 494 -26.56 12.52 27.71
C ILE A 494 -27.86 12.60 28.51
N ILE A 495 -27.83 12.17 29.78
CA ILE A 495 -28.96 12.29 30.70
C ILE A 495 -29.37 13.76 30.81
N ALA A 496 -28.42 14.66 31.08
CA ALA A 496 -28.69 16.09 31.18
C ALA A 496 -29.32 16.65 29.89
N MET A 497 -28.76 16.32 28.72
CA MET A 497 -29.31 16.72 27.42
C MET A 497 -30.78 16.27 27.24
N LEU A 498 -31.07 15.00 27.54
CA LEU A 498 -32.40 14.41 27.35
C LEU A 498 -33.40 14.91 28.40
N THR A 499 -32.99 15.08 29.66
CA THR A 499 -33.86 15.63 30.72
C THR A 499 -34.17 17.09 30.48
N ASP A 500 -33.20 17.88 30.02
CA ASP A 500 -33.41 19.28 29.66
C ASP A 500 -34.45 19.39 28.54
N TYR A 501 -34.32 18.55 27.50
CA TYR A 501 -35.28 18.51 26.40
C TYR A 501 -36.70 18.14 26.88
N LEU A 502 -36.83 17.08 27.70
CA LEU A 502 -38.12 16.61 28.22
C LEU A 502 -38.76 17.63 29.19
N GLY A 503 -37.95 18.34 29.98
CA GLY A 503 -38.42 19.37 30.91
C GLY A 503 -38.80 20.69 30.24
N ALA A 504 -38.07 21.11 29.19
CA ALA A 504 -38.27 22.40 28.54
C ALA A 504 -39.18 22.33 27.29
N LYS A 505 -39.36 21.15 26.67
CA LYS A 505 -39.93 20.98 25.31
C LYS A 505 -39.27 21.86 24.24
N VAL A 506 -38.05 22.32 24.48
CA VAL A 506 -37.23 23.17 23.58
C VAL A 506 -35.78 22.73 23.70
N LEU A 507 -35.06 22.61 22.58
CA LEU A 507 -33.64 22.23 22.54
C LEU A 507 -32.74 23.37 23.07
N PRO A 508 -31.93 23.15 24.13
CA PRO A 508 -30.90 24.11 24.49
C PRO A 508 -29.73 24.02 23.49
N LEU A 509 -29.51 25.10 22.73
CA LEU A 509 -28.40 25.28 21.79
C LEU A 509 -26.98 25.20 22.43
N LYS A 510 -26.89 25.05 23.75
CA LYS A 510 -25.63 25.06 24.52
C LYS A 510 -24.71 23.86 24.30
N TYR A 511 -25.18 22.80 23.65
CA TYR A 511 -24.46 21.52 23.58
C TYR A 511 -23.73 21.28 22.25
N ILE A 512 -23.73 22.26 21.33
CA ILE A 512 -23.22 22.12 19.95
C ILE A 512 -21.74 22.52 19.81
N SER A 513 -21.18 23.32 20.73
CA SER A 513 -19.77 23.77 20.66
C SER A 513 -18.88 23.07 21.70
N GLU A 514 -17.80 22.46 21.23
CA GLU A 514 -16.80 21.65 21.97
C GLU A 514 -16.22 22.26 23.27
N PRO A 515 -15.66 21.41 24.16
CA PRO A 515 -15.07 21.82 25.42
C PRO A 515 -13.66 22.39 25.23
N ARG A 516 -13.42 23.60 25.74
CA ARG A 516 -12.09 24.02 26.18
C ARG A 516 -12.17 24.40 27.64
N GLU A 517 -11.41 23.70 28.46
CA GLU A 517 -11.43 23.74 29.94
C GLU A 517 -11.15 25.13 30.55
N GLU A 518 -10.66 26.10 29.77
CA GLU A 518 -10.32 27.44 30.29
C GLU A 518 -11.46 28.47 30.20
N PHE A 519 -12.56 28.20 29.47
CA PHE A 519 -13.60 29.20 29.20
C PHE A 519 -14.72 29.29 30.26
N LEU A 520 -14.81 28.30 31.16
CA LEU A 520 -15.80 28.26 32.25
C LEU A 520 -15.48 29.25 33.38
N THR A 521 -14.24 29.70 33.52
CA THR A 521 -13.83 30.55 34.64
C THR A 521 -14.03 32.05 34.43
N GLU A 522 -13.99 32.56 33.20
CA GLU A 522 -14.02 34.03 32.98
C GLU A 522 -15.37 34.63 32.61
N ASN A 523 -16.36 33.86 32.14
CA ASN A 523 -17.54 34.46 31.50
C ASN A 523 -18.91 34.09 32.10
N ILE A 524 -18.93 33.59 33.34
CA ILE A 524 -20.16 33.35 34.13
C ILE A 524 -20.99 34.63 34.32
N GLY A 525 -20.34 35.81 34.30
CA GLY A 525 -21.02 37.10 34.44
C GLY A 525 -21.69 37.65 33.17
N LEU A 526 -21.15 37.37 31.97
CA LEU A 526 -21.61 38.00 30.73
C LEU A 526 -22.86 37.34 30.11
N LEU A 527 -23.05 36.04 30.33
CA LEU A 527 -24.22 35.29 29.84
C LEU A 527 -25.53 35.59 30.61
N ALA A 528 -25.45 36.33 31.72
CA ALA A 528 -26.60 36.69 32.54
C ALA A 528 -27.38 37.91 32.02
N GLN A 529 -26.90 38.61 30.98
CA GLN A 529 -27.45 39.93 30.62
C GLN A 529 -28.12 40.09 29.24
N THR A 530 -28.00 39.17 28.29
CA THR A 530 -28.50 39.44 26.93
C THR A 530 -29.54 38.44 26.49
N ASN A 531 -30.82 38.86 26.60
CA ASN A 531 -31.98 38.25 25.96
C ASN A 531 -31.70 38.05 24.46
N SER A 532 -31.89 36.80 24.03
CA SER A 532 -31.99 36.26 22.68
C SER A 532 -31.98 37.26 21.51
N LEU A 533 -31.25 36.93 20.44
CA LEU A 533 -31.85 36.41 19.21
C LEU A 533 -30.79 36.33 18.10
N HIS A 534 -31.00 35.36 17.22
CA HIS A 534 -30.37 35.17 15.92
C HIS A 534 -28.95 34.58 15.90
N ILE A 535 -28.89 33.40 15.29
CA ILE A 535 -27.71 32.76 14.70
C ILE A 535 -26.91 31.95 15.72
N LEU A 536 -27.56 30.90 16.21
CA LEU A 536 -27.17 29.56 15.76
C LEU A 536 -28.17 29.15 14.67
#